data_AF-A0A1F6T138-F1
#
_entry.id   AF-A0A1F6T138-F1
#
_cell.length_a   1.000
_cell.length_b   1.000
_cell.length_c   1.000
_cell.angle_alpha   90.00
_cell.angle_beta   90.00
_cell.angle_gamma   90.00
#
_symmetry.space_group_name_H-M   'P 1'
#
loop_
_entity.id
_entity.type
_entity.pdbx_description
1 polymer ?
#
loop_
_entity_poly.entity_id
_entity_poly.type
_entity_poly.pdbx_seq_one_letter_code
_entity_poly.pdbx_strand_id
1 'polypeptide(L)'
;MNQNYLEFEQSIADLEAKIEALRFASRDSDVNISEEIRRLEARSRKLTESIFTSLSPWQISQLARHPLRPYTLDYIPRLFTDFEELHGDRAYSDDPSIVGGVARLDDRPVLVIGHQKGRDTREKVRRNFGMPRPEGYRKAMRLMRLAERFRLPVITFIDTPGAYPGVGAEERGQSEAIARNLFTMARLRVPIVSMVIGEGGSGGALAIGVCDRLLMLQYSTYSVISPEGCASILWRSADKASEAAEAMGITAESLNRLGLVDQIVPEPLGGAHRNIDVMARSLRDHLLPVVQELSEIPSERLLEQRYARLTRYGEFEEN
;
A
#
# COMPACT_ATOMS: atom_id res chain seq x y z
N MET A 1 20.31 11.20 11.06
CA MET A 1 19.08 10.56 11.57
C MET A 1 19.06 9.12 11.07
N ASN A 2 18.83 8.16 11.97
CA ASN A 2 18.69 6.76 11.61
C ASN A 2 17.38 6.59 10.84
N GLN A 3 17.41 6.04 9.62
CA GLN A 3 16.20 5.87 8.78
C GLN A 3 15.22 4.81 9.31
N ASN A 4 15.59 4.13 10.40
CA ASN A 4 14.82 3.03 10.99
C ASN A 4 13.73 3.48 11.96
N TYR A 5 13.73 4.73 12.42
CA TYR A 5 12.81 5.21 13.45
C TYR A 5 12.24 6.58 13.09
N LEU A 6 10.94 6.73 13.30
CA LEU A 6 10.25 8.01 13.29
C LEU A 6 10.43 8.72 14.65
N GLU A 7 10.09 10.01 14.69
CA GLU A 7 10.24 10.84 15.89
C GLU A 7 9.52 10.25 17.11
N PHE A 8 8.30 9.75 16.94
CA PHE A 8 7.53 9.14 18.03
C PHE A 8 8.08 7.77 18.46
N GLU A 9 8.99 7.16 17.69
CA GLU A 9 9.66 5.89 18.00
C GLU A 9 11.02 6.11 18.71
N GLN A 10 11.44 7.34 18.96
CA GLN A 10 12.78 7.63 19.52
C GLN A 10 13.02 6.94 20.87
N SER A 11 11.99 6.84 21.71
CA SER A 11 12.07 6.13 23.00
C SER A 11 12.32 4.61 22.84
N ILE A 12 11.85 4.02 21.74
CA ILE A 12 12.13 2.62 21.36
C ILE A 12 13.57 2.53 20.86
N ALA A 13 13.99 3.45 19.98
CA ALA A 13 15.35 3.51 19.44
C ALA A 13 16.41 3.60 20.54
N ASP A 14 16.17 4.42 21.57
CA ASP A 14 17.08 4.59 22.70
C ASP A 14 17.20 3.32 23.55
N LEU A 15 16.11 2.55 23.70
CA LEU A 15 16.14 1.25 24.38
C LEU A 15 16.88 0.19 23.56
N GLU A 16 16.62 0.12 22.26
CA GLU A 16 17.29 -0.83 21.36
C GLU A 16 18.78 -0.54 21.24
N ALA A 17 19.19 0.72 21.21
CA ALA A 17 20.61 1.12 21.25
C ALA A 17 21.30 0.68 22.55
N LYS A 18 20.62 0.78 23.70
CA LYS A 18 21.13 0.28 24.99
C LYS A 18 21.26 -1.24 25.01
N ILE A 19 20.28 -1.95 24.46
CA ILE A 19 20.31 -3.42 24.35
C ILE A 19 21.49 -3.86 23.48
N GLU A 20 21.69 -3.23 22.32
CA GLU A 20 22.83 -3.54 21.44
C GLU A 20 24.18 -3.22 22.08
N ALA A 21 24.30 -2.10 22.80
CA ALA A 21 25.52 -1.77 23.54
C ALA A 21 25.85 -2.82 24.61
N LEU A 22 24.85 -3.30 25.35
CA LEU A 22 25.02 -4.36 26.35
C LEU A 22 25.38 -5.71 25.69
N ARG A 23 24.77 -6.06 24.56
CA ARG A 23 25.13 -7.26 23.78
C ARG A 23 26.59 -7.22 23.31
N PHE A 24 27.06 -6.05 22.85
CA PHE A 24 28.46 -5.90 22.43
C PHE A 24 29.44 -6.00 23.61
N ALA A 25 29.08 -5.46 24.77
CA ALA A 25 29.87 -5.53 26.00
C ALA A 25 29.94 -6.95 26.60
N SER A 26 28.93 -7.80 26.34
CA SER A 26 28.77 -9.13 26.93
C SER A 26 29.61 -10.25 26.27
N ARG A 27 30.72 -9.94 25.59
CA ARG A 27 31.56 -10.98 24.95
C ARG A 27 32.26 -11.92 25.92
N ASP A 28 32.35 -11.54 27.21
CA ASP A 28 32.81 -12.40 28.29
C ASP A 28 31.69 -12.59 29.33
N SER A 29 31.56 -13.82 29.81
CA SER A 29 30.41 -14.41 30.48
C SER A 29 30.02 -13.76 31.83
N ASP A 30 29.14 -12.75 31.78
CA ASP A 30 28.42 -12.23 32.94
C ASP A 30 26.92 -12.55 32.87
N VAL A 31 26.46 -13.51 33.68
CA VAL A 31 25.05 -13.92 33.80
C VAL A 31 24.12 -12.71 34.08
N ASN A 32 24.63 -11.71 34.80
CA ASN A 32 23.91 -10.49 35.16
C ASN A 32 23.57 -9.61 33.93
N ILE A 33 24.44 -9.56 32.92
CA ILE A 33 24.19 -8.79 31.69
C ILE A 33 23.09 -9.45 30.86
N SER A 34 23.07 -10.79 30.80
CA SER A 34 22.03 -11.53 30.09
C SER A 34 20.63 -11.35 30.70
N GLU A 35 20.52 -11.20 32.02
CA GLU A 35 19.24 -10.92 32.68
C GLU A 35 18.76 -9.50 32.40
N GLU A 36 19.66 -8.50 32.48
CA GLU A 36 19.31 -7.12 32.17
C GLU A 36 18.93 -6.93 30.69
N ILE A 37 19.59 -7.61 29.76
CA ILE A 37 19.20 -7.62 28.33
C ILE A 37 17.76 -8.11 28.18
N ARG A 38 17.39 -9.26 28.78
CA ARG A 38 16.02 -9.80 28.70
C ARG A 38 14.99 -8.83 29.29
N ARG A 39 15.33 -8.16 30.39
CA ARG A 39 14.47 -7.15 31.02
C ARG A 39 14.25 -5.95 30.10
N LEU A 40 15.31 -5.46 29.47
CA LEU A 40 15.24 -4.33 28.53
C LEU A 40 14.49 -4.71 27.24
N GLU A 41 14.67 -5.92 26.71
CA GLU A 41 13.89 -6.43 25.58
C GLU A 41 12.40 -6.48 25.89
N ALA A 42 12.02 -7.02 27.06
CA ALA A 42 10.63 -7.04 27.50
C ALA A 42 10.05 -5.62 27.66
N ARG A 43 10.86 -4.67 28.17
CA ARG A 43 10.47 -3.26 28.27
C ARG A 43 10.30 -2.60 26.90
N SER A 44 11.23 -2.85 25.98
CA SER A 44 11.18 -2.33 24.60
C SER A 44 9.93 -2.83 23.88
N ARG A 45 9.63 -4.13 24.00
CA ARG A 45 8.42 -4.73 23.44
C ARG A 45 7.15 -4.10 23.99
N LYS A 46 7.00 -3.99 25.32
CA LYS A 46 5.82 -3.35 25.95
C LYS A 46 5.66 -1.89 25.55
N LEU A 47 6.78 -1.14 25.46
CA LEU A 47 6.75 0.25 25.02
C LEU A 47 6.29 0.36 23.57
N THR A 48 6.80 -0.52 22.70
CA THR A 48 6.38 -0.59 21.30
C THR A 48 4.88 -0.91 21.20
N GLU A 49 4.40 -1.92 21.92
CA GLU A 49 2.97 -2.28 21.96
C GLU A 49 2.12 -1.09 22.44
N SER A 50 2.55 -0.39 23.48
CA SER A 50 1.83 0.79 24.01
C SER A 50 1.75 1.93 23.00
N ILE A 51 2.86 2.27 22.33
CA ILE A 51 2.91 3.37 21.35
C ILE A 51 2.06 3.02 20.13
N PHE A 52 2.20 1.81 19.61
CA PHE A 52 1.55 1.38 18.36
C PHE A 52 0.05 1.08 18.51
N THR A 53 -0.44 0.92 19.74
CA THR A 53 -1.89 0.76 20.03
C THR A 53 -2.65 2.10 20.01
N SER A 54 -1.96 3.22 20.21
CA SER A 54 -2.57 4.54 20.35
C SER A 54 -2.04 5.55 19.32
N LEU A 55 -1.78 5.09 18.08
CA LEU A 55 -1.26 5.95 17.03
C LEU A 55 -2.35 6.91 16.51
N SER A 56 -1.98 8.17 16.35
CA SER A 56 -2.84 9.14 15.67
C SER A 56 -2.89 8.88 14.16
N PRO A 57 -3.94 9.34 13.44
CA PRO A 57 -3.98 9.27 11.98
C PRO A 57 -2.75 9.85 11.28
N TRP A 58 -2.15 10.90 11.86
CA TRP A 58 -0.92 11.49 11.35
C TRP A 58 0.29 10.57 11.52
N GLN A 59 0.45 9.95 12.69
CA GLN A 59 1.53 8.98 12.92
C GLN A 59 1.40 7.75 12.02
N ILE A 60 0.18 7.28 11.77
CA ILE A 60 -0.11 6.23 10.78
C ILE A 60 0.32 6.71 9.38
N SER A 61 -0.01 7.95 8.99
CA SER A 61 0.45 8.50 7.71
C SER A 61 1.98 8.57 7.60
N GLN A 62 2.70 8.83 8.70
CA GLN A 62 4.16 8.79 8.73
C GLN A 62 4.69 7.34 8.54
N LEU A 63 4.04 6.34 9.13
CA LEU A 63 4.35 4.92 8.92
C LEU A 63 4.07 4.44 7.49
N ALA A 64 2.98 4.91 6.87
CA ALA A 64 2.67 4.66 5.46
C ALA A 64 3.75 5.23 4.53
N ARG A 65 4.41 6.30 4.96
CA ARG A 65 5.50 6.99 4.25
C ARG A 65 6.89 6.57 4.72
N HIS A 66 6.99 5.56 5.60
CA HIS A 66 8.25 5.17 6.20
C HIS A 66 9.31 4.83 5.13
N PRO A 67 10.55 5.32 5.22
CA PRO A 67 11.58 5.10 4.19
C PRO A 67 11.89 3.63 3.90
N LEU A 68 11.68 2.77 4.89
CA LEU A 68 11.89 1.31 4.80
C LEU A 68 10.59 0.52 4.64
N ARG A 69 9.44 1.19 4.43
CA ARG A 69 8.18 0.50 4.17
C ARG A 69 8.35 -0.39 2.92
N PRO A 70 7.92 -1.67 2.96
CA PRO A 70 8.11 -2.55 1.81
C PRO A 70 7.24 -2.13 0.63
N TYR A 71 7.81 -2.15 -0.57
CA TYR A 71 7.15 -1.80 -1.82
C TYR A 71 6.68 -3.06 -2.56
N THR A 72 6.00 -2.88 -3.70
CA THR A 72 5.48 -4.00 -4.53
C THR A 72 6.53 -5.07 -4.79
N LEU A 73 7.71 -4.70 -5.27
CA LEU A 73 8.80 -5.65 -5.56
C LEU A 73 9.41 -6.32 -4.33
N ASP A 74 9.19 -5.82 -3.11
CA ASP A 74 9.58 -6.53 -1.89
C ASP A 74 8.62 -7.68 -1.59
N TYR A 75 7.33 -7.51 -1.90
CA TYR A 75 6.31 -8.54 -1.69
C TYR A 75 6.26 -9.58 -2.79
N ILE A 76 6.53 -9.20 -4.05
CA ILE A 76 6.44 -10.13 -5.19
C ILE A 76 7.19 -11.46 -4.96
N PRO A 77 8.49 -11.47 -4.62
CA PRO A 77 9.25 -12.72 -4.44
C PRO A 77 8.86 -13.49 -3.17
N ARG A 78 8.06 -12.90 -2.27
CA ARG A 78 7.60 -13.53 -1.02
C ARG A 78 6.20 -14.12 -1.13
N LEU A 79 5.38 -13.56 -2.01
CA LEU A 79 3.98 -13.94 -2.20
C LEU A 79 3.77 -14.81 -3.44
N PHE A 80 4.59 -14.64 -4.47
CA PHE A 80 4.39 -15.28 -5.77
C PHE A 80 5.63 -16.06 -6.22
N THR A 81 5.39 -17.07 -7.05
CA THR A 81 6.41 -17.79 -7.81
C THR A 81 6.27 -17.48 -9.30
N ASP A 82 7.31 -17.79 -10.09
CA ASP A 82 7.34 -17.62 -11.55
C ASP A 82 6.89 -16.22 -12.03
N PHE A 83 7.34 -15.17 -11.33
CA PHE A 83 7.02 -13.80 -11.71
C PHE A 83 7.82 -13.37 -12.94
N GLU A 84 7.10 -13.01 -14.01
CA GLU A 84 7.66 -12.48 -15.25
C GLU A 84 7.14 -11.05 -15.47
N GLU A 85 8.03 -10.06 -15.29
CA GLU A 85 7.68 -8.65 -15.46
C GLU A 85 7.43 -8.31 -16.94
N LEU A 86 6.34 -7.59 -17.22
CA LEU A 86 5.92 -7.21 -18.56
C LEU A 86 5.97 -5.68 -18.73
N HIS A 87 6.75 -5.22 -19.69
CA HIS A 87 7.06 -3.80 -19.89
C HIS A 87 6.20 -3.11 -20.97
N GLY A 88 6.07 -1.79 -20.85
CA GLY A 88 5.59 -0.87 -21.89
C GLY A 88 4.07 -0.78 -22.04
N ASP A 89 3.59 0.36 -22.52
CA ASP A 89 2.18 0.61 -22.86
C ASP A 89 1.83 0.32 -24.33
N ARG A 90 2.85 0.06 -25.18
CA ARG A 90 2.78 -0.13 -26.65
C ARG A 90 2.48 1.14 -27.45
N ALA A 91 2.58 2.32 -26.84
CA ALA A 91 2.29 3.59 -27.51
C ALA A 91 3.36 4.65 -27.26
N TYR A 92 3.86 4.78 -26.03
CA TYR A 92 4.76 5.86 -25.64
C TYR A 92 6.01 5.35 -24.93
N SER A 93 5.87 4.71 -23.76
CA SER A 93 7.03 4.26 -22.99
C SER A 93 6.67 3.19 -21.94
N ASP A 94 7.70 2.65 -21.29
CA ASP A 94 7.56 1.86 -20.07
C ASP A 94 7.73 2.76 -18.84
N ASP A 95 6.65 2.99 -18.10
CA ASP A 95 6.72 3.79 -16.87
C ASP A 95 7.27 2.96 -15.70
N PRO A 96 8.45 3.31 -15.15
CA PRO A 96 9.09 2.55 -14.09
C PRO A 96 8.39 2.68 -12.72
N SER A 97 7.42 3.60 -12.56
CA SER A 97 6.64 3.72 -11.33
C SER A 97 5.47 2.72 -11.26
N ILE A 98 5.18 2.00 -12.35
CA ILE A 98 4.22 0.90 -12.40
C ILE A 98 4.95 -0.38 -12.82
N VAL A 99 4.99 -1.37 -11.93
CA VAL A 99 5.50 -2.71 -12.22
C VAL A 99 4.32 -3.66 -12.40
N GLY A 100 4.49 -4.71 -13.20
CA GLY A 100 3.45 -5.71 -13.32
C GLY A 100 3.80 -6.82 -14.29
N GLY A 101 3.18 -7.96 -14.11
CA GLY A 101 3.57 -9.20 -14.77
C GLY A 101 2.65 -10.36 -14.46
N VAL A 102 2.92 -11.50 -15.08
CA VAL A 102 2.26 -12.77 -14.73
C VAL A 102 3.05 -13.43 -13.61
N ALA A 103 2.36 -14.11 -12.70
CA ALA A 103 2.96 -14.84 -11.59
C ALA A 103 2.07 -16.01 -11.20
N ARG A 104 2.50 -16.79 -10.20
CA ARG A 104 1.68 -17.82 -9.55
C ARG A 104 1.48 -17.49 -8.07
N LEU A 105 0.24 -17.50 -7.62
CA LEU A 105 -0.14 -17.46 -6.21
C LEU A 105 -0.65 -18.84 -5.80
N ASP A 106 0.13 -19.58 -5.01
CA ASP A 106 -0.22 -20.96 -4.62
C ASP A 106 -0.55 -21.83 -5.84
N ASP A 107 0.39 -21.84 -6.80
CA ASP A 107 0.28 -22.46 -8.12
C ASP A 107 -0.85 -21.95 -9.04
N ARG A 108 -1.69 -21.01 -8.61
CA ARG A 108 -2.70 -20.38 -9.47
C ARG A 108 -2.08 -19.25 -10.29
N PRO A 109 -2.20 -19.24 -11.63
CA PRO A 109 -1.71 -18.14 -12.43
C PRO A 109 -2.53 -16.88 -12.18
N VAL A 110 -1.84 -15.77 -11.94
CA VAL A 110 -2.42 -14.45 -11.63
C VAL A 110 -1.67 -13.36 -12.40
N LEU A 111 -2.29 -12.19 -12.53
CA LEU A 111 -1.64 -11.00 -13.02
C LEU A 111 -1.47 -10.00 -11.87
N VAL A 112 -0.24 -9.59 -11.61
CA VAL A 112 0.10 -8.64 -10.55
C VAL A 112 0.44 -7.29 -11.17
N ILE A 113 -0.06 -6.20 -10.62
CA ILE A 113 0.28 -4.82 -10.99
C ILE A 113 0.52 -4.04 -9.70
N GLY A 114 1.45 -3.09 -9.67
CA GLY A 114 1.56 -2.22 -8.52
C GLY A 114 2.38 -0.98 -8.75
N HIS A 115 2.19 -0.03 -7.85
CA HIS A 115 3.07 1.13 -7.76
C HIS A 115 4.43 0.68 -7.23
N GLN A 116 5.49 1.27 -7.77
CA GLN A 116 6.83 0.99 -7.32
C GLN A 116 7.58 2.28 -7.02
N LYS A 117 7.81 2.52 -5.73
CA LYS A 117 8.71 3.56 -5.23
C LYS A 117 10.18 3.11 -5.32
N GLY A 118 11.11 4.01 -4.99
CA GLY A 118 12.55 3.72 -4.95
C GLY A 118 13.10 3.82 -3.53
N ARG A 119 14.11 3.00 -3.20
CA ARG A 119 14.73 3.01 -1.86
C ARG A 119 15.74 4.15 -1.73
N ASP A 120 16.65 4.23 -2.69
CA ASP A 120 17.67 5.28 -2.76
C ASP A 120 17.26 6.45 -3.67
N THR A 121 18.01 7.55 -3.62
CA THR A 121 17.71 8.77 -4.40
C THR A 121 17.66 8.52 -5.90
N ARG A 122 18.55 7.67 -6.43
CA ARG A 122 18.62 7.37 -7.87
C ARG A 122 17.38 6.58 -8.30
N GLU A 123 16.98 5.59 -7.51
CA GLU A 123 15.77 4.83 -7.76
C GLU A 123 14.51 5.67 -7.60
N LYS A 124 14.44 6.54 -6.59
CA LYS A 124 13.31 7.45 -6.38
C LYS A 124 13.09 8.34 -7.58
N VAL A 125 14.16 8.96 -8.10
CA VAL A 125 14.09 9.77 -9.32
C VAL A 125 13.69 8.91 -10.52
N ARG A 126 14.31 7.73 -10.70
CA ARG A 126 14.01 6.83 -11.83
C ARG A 126 12.53 6.43 -11.83
N ARG A 127 11.99 6.05 -10.68
CA ARG A 127 10.61 5.59 -10.52
C ARG A 127 9.63 6.70 -10.17
N ASN A 128 10.05 7.96 -10.35
CA ASN A 128 9.23 9.13 -10.09
C ASN A 128 8.52 9.10 -8.73
N PHE A 129 9.21 8.62 -7.69
CA PHE A 129 8.69 8.45 -6.33
C PHE A 129 7.40 7.61 -6.24
N GLY A 130 7.19 6.70 -7.20
CA GLY A 130 5.95 5.91 -7.30
C GLY A 130 4.77 6.70 -7.85
N MET A 131 4.98 7.86 -8.49
CA MET A 131 3.93 8.67 -9.13
C MET A 131 3.84 8.36 -10.63
N PRO A 132 2.81 7.62 -11.09
CA PRO A 132 2.70 7.27 -12.50
C PRO A 132 2.35 8.45 -13.38
N ARG A 133 2.90 8.40 -14.59
CA ARG A 133 2.52 9.20 -15.75
C ARG A 133 1.42 8.45 -16.53
N PRO A 134 0.82 9.07 -17.56
CA PRO A 134 -0.31 8.46 -18.28
C PRO A 134 0.03 7.10 -18.90
N GLU A 135 1.23 6.98 -19.46
CA GLU A 135 1.81 5.73 -19.96
C GLU A 135 1.83 4.58 -18.92
N GLY A 136 2.03 4.87 -17.63
CA GLY A 136 1.98 3.88 -16.57
C GLY A 136 0.58 3.30 -16.35
N TYR A 137 -0.44 4.15 -16.35
CA TYR A 137 -1.83 3.70 -16.30
C TYR A 137 -2.26 2.98 -17.58
N ARG A 138 -1.73 3.37 -18.75
CA ARG A 138 -1.98 2.62 -20.00
C ARG A 138 -1.32 1.24 -20.00
N LYS A 139 -0.10 1.14 -19.45
CA LYS A 139 0.57 -0.15 -19.18
C LYS A 139 -0.29 -1.01 -18.25
N ALA A 140 -0.77 -0.47 -17.12
CA ALA A 140 -1.65 -1.18 -16.20
C ALA A 140 -2.92 -1.69 -16.91
N MET A 141 -3.63 -0.83 -17.65
CA MET A 141 -4.81 -1.21 -18.43
C MET A 141 -4.51 -2.32 -19.44
N ARG A 142 -3.38 -2.25 -20.16
CA ARG A 142 -2.95 -3.29 -21.10
C ARG A 142 -2.77 -4.63 -20.39
N LEU A 143 -2.13 -4.64 -19.23
CA LEU A 143 -1.91 -5.85 -18.43
C LEU A 143 -3.22 -6.40 -17.89
N MET A 144 -4.14 -5.57 -17.43
CA MET A 144 -5.47 -6.01 -16.99
C MET A 144 -6.29 -6.64 -18.13
N ARG A 145 -6.23 -6.09 -19.35
CA ARG A 145 -6.86 -6.71 -20.54
C ARG A 145 -6.21 -8.04 -20.93
N LEU A 146 -4.89 -8.18 -20.70
CA LEU A 146 -4.19 -9.45 -20.88
C LEU A 146 -4.70 -10.49 -19.89
N ALA A 147 -4.84 -10.11 -18.61
CA ALA A 147 -5.40 -10.98 -17.58
C ALA A 147 -6.81 -11.45 -17.94
N GLU A 148 -7.69 -10.54 -18.36
CA GLU A 148 -9.05 -10.90 -18.80
C GLU A 148 -9.05 -11.89 -19.96
N ARG A 149 -8.20 -11.67 -20.99
CA ARG A 149 -8.07 -12.56 -22.14
C ARG A 149 -7.73 -14.00 -21.74
N PHE A 150 -6.87 -14.15 -20.74
CA PHE A 150 -6.41 -15.45 -20.24
C PHE A 150 -7.14 -15.90 -18.96
N ARG A 151 -8.20 -15.19 -18.55
CA ARG A 151 -9.00 -15.47 -17.36
C ARG A 151 -8.17 -15.56 -16.07
N LEU A 152 -7.18 -14.68 -15.95
CA LEU A 152 -6.32 -14.58 -14.77
C LEU A 152 -6.93 -13.59 -13.76
N PRO A 153 -7.00 -13.92 -12.47
CA PRO A 153 -7.27 -12.95 -11.43
C PRO A 153 -6.23 -11.82 -11.45
N VAL A 154 -6.67 -10.60 -11.19
CA VAL A 154 -5.82 -9.40 -11.10
C VAL A 154 -5.62 -9.04 -9.63
N ILE A 155 -4.36 -8.84 -9.25
CA ILE A 155 -3.98 -8.37 -7.91
C ILE A 155 -3.24 -7.04 -8.08
N THR A 156 -3.71 -5.99 -7.40
CA THR A 156 -3.06 -4.67 -7.47
C THR A 156 -2.47 -4.24 -6.13
N PHE A 157 -1.27 -3.67 -6.17
CA PHE A 157 -0.60 -3.08 -5.01
C PHE A 157 -0.57 -1.55 -5.12
N ILE A 158 -1.26 -0.89 -4.19
CA ILE A 158 -1.43 0.56 -4.13
C ILE A 158 -0.41 1.16 -3.15
N ASP A 159 0.51 1.97 -3.68
CA ASP A 159 1.50 2.71 -2.90
C ASP A 159 2.04 3.91 -3.70
N THR A 160 1.24 4.97 -3.77
CA THR A 160 1.57 6.20 -4.49
C THR A 160 1.12 7.42 -3.70
N PRO A 161 1.92 8.50 -3.67
CA PRO A 161 1.43 9.78 -3.17
C PRO A 161 0.42 10.43 -4.13
N GLY A 162 0.30 9.93 -5.36
CA GLY A 162 -0.65 10.38 -6.37
C GLY A 162 -0.13 10.23 -7.79
N ALA A 163 -0.98 10.56 -8.77
CA ALA A 163 -0.54 10.67 -10.15
C ALA A 163 0.44 11.83 -10.32
N TYR A 164 1.42 11.69 -11.22
CA TYR A 164 2.43 12.74 -11.41
C TYR A 164 1.81 14.03 -11.95
N PRO A 165 1.91 15.17 -11.25
CA PRO A 165 1.28 16.43 -11.64
C PRO A 165 2.24 17.30 -12.48
N GLY A 166 2.62 16.83 -13.67
CA GLY A 166 3.59 17.51 -14.55
C GLY A 166 3.05 17.84 -15.93
N VAL A 167 3.63 18.86 -16.58
CA VAL A 167 3.20 19.34 -17.92
C VAL A 167 3.12 18.20 -18.93
N GLY A 168 4.17 17.38 -19.04
CA GLY A 168 4.17 16.25 -19.97
C GLY A 168 3.10 15.19 -19.64
N ALA A 169 2.71 15.03 -18.37
CA ALA A 169 1.61 14.14 -18.00
C ALA A 169 0.27 14.71 -18.48
N GLU A 170 0.06 16.02 -18.36
CA GLU A 170 -1.14 16.70 -18.87
C GLU A 170 -1.22 16.64 -20.40
N GLU A 171 -0.14 16.99 -21.11
CA GLU A 171 -0.06 16.92 -22.58
C GLU A 171 -0.37 15.51 -23.12
N ARG A 172 -0.03 14.48 -22.34
CA ARG A 172 -0.29 13.07 -22.69
C ARG A 172 -1.58 12.52 -22.09
N GLY A 173 -2.41 13.33 -21.45
CA GLY A 173 -3.74 12.94 -20.98
C GLY A 173 -3.75 12.13 -19.68
N GLN A 174 -3.21 12.67 -18.59
CA GLN A 174 -3.24 12.06 -17.26
C GLN A 174 -4.67 11.72 -16.80
N SER A 175 -5.58 12.70 -16.92
CA SER A 175 -6.99 12.52 -16.60
C SER A 175 -7.67 11.43 -17.45
N GLU A 176 -7.37 11.37 -18.75
CA GLU A 176 -7.90 10.35 -19.65
C GLU A 176 -7.39 8.96 -19.29
N ALA A 177 -6.10 8.82 -19.00
CA ALA A 177 -5.50 7.55 -18.68
C ALA A 177 -6.07 6.95 -17.38
N ILE A 178 -6.26 7.80 -16.35
CA ILE A 178 -6.94 7.43 -15.10
C ILE A 178 -8.39 7.03 -15.40
N ALA A 179 -9.18 7.90 -16.04
CA ALA A 179 -10.60 7.65 -16.30
C ALA A 179 -10.84 6.37 -17.12
N ARG A 180 -10.01 6.10 -18.14
CA ARG A 180 -10.08 4.86 -18.93
C ARG A 180 -9.76 3.61 -18.11
N ASN A 181 -8.87 3.70 -17.13
CA ASN A 181 -8.62 2.59 -16.23
C ASN A 181 -9.85 2.33 -15.35
N LEU A 182 -10.43 3.36 -14.72
CA LEU A 182 -11.65 3.21 -13.91
C LEU A 182 -12.77 2.52 -14.70
N PHE A 183 -13.01 2.98 -15.92
CA PHE A 183 -14.01 2.39 -16.81
C PHE A 183 -13.69 0.95 -17.21
N THR A 184 -12.43 0.66 -17.52
CA THR A 184 -12.00 -0.70 -17.89
C THR A 184 -12.16 -1.65 -16.71
N MET A 185 -11.66 -1.27 -15.53
CA MET A 185 -11.70 -2.07 -14.31
C MET A 185 -13.13 -2.37 -13.85
N ALA A 186 -14.05 -1.40 -13.97
CA ALA A 186 -15.46 -1.61 -13.66
C ALA A 186 -16.11 -2.70 -14.52
N ARG A 187 -15.53 -3.05 -15.68
CA ARG A 187 -16.08 -4.00 -16.65
C ARG A 187 -15.26 -5.28 -16.85
N LEU A 188 -14.12 -5.44 -16.17
CA LEU A 188 -13.26 -6.62 -16.30
C LEU A 188 -13.98 -7.89 -15.84
N ARG A 189 -13.96 -8.94 -16.65
CA ARG A 189 -14.65 -10.23 -16.39
C ARG A 189 -13.86 -11.22 -15.53
N VAL A 190 -12.82 -10.74 -14.86
CA VAL A 190 -11.97 -11.53 -13.94
C VAL A 190 -11.99 -10.90 -12.55
N PRO A 191 -11.72 -11.69 -11.49
CA PRO A 191 -11.57 -11.17 -10.14
C PRO A 191 -10.49 -10.10 -10.05
N ILE A 192 -10.74 -9.05 -9.28
CA ILE A 192 -9.79 -7.98 -8.97
C ILE A 192 -9.71 -7.83 -7.46
N VAL A 193 -8.51 -8.00 -6.91
CA VAL A 193 -8.21 -7.72 -5.51
C VAL A 193 -7.20 -6.58 -5.45
N SER A 194 -7.57 -5.48 -4.81
CA SER A 194 -6.69 -4.33 -4.60
C SER A 194 -6.18 -4.31 -3.18
N MET A 195 -4.90 -3.97 -3.00
CA MET A 195 -4.24 -3.91 -1.70
C MET A 195 -3.52 -2.59 -1.51
N VAL A 196 -3.94 -1.76 -0.55
CA VAL A 196 -3.17 -0.57 -0.17
C VAL A 196 -2.06 -1.00 0.76
N ILE A 197 -0.82 -0.99 0.25
CA ILE A 197 0.36 -1.40 1.00
C ILE A 197 1.16 -0.23 1.54
N GLY A 198 0.88 1.01 1.12
CA GLY A 198 1.50 2.21 1.65
C GLY A 198 0.56 3.40 1.56
N GLU A 199 0.83 4.32 0.63
CA GLU A 199 -0.04 5.48 0.41
C GLU A 199 -1.05 5.23 -0.72
N GLY A 200 -2.32 5.49 -0.44
CA GLY A 200 -3.41 5.51 -1.43
C GLY A 200 -3.72 6.96 -1.85
N GLY A 201 -2.85 7.56 -2.65
CA GLY A 201 -2.99 8.96 -3.08
C GLY A 201 -4.01 9.17 -4.21
N SER A 202 -5.19 9.68 -3.86
CA SER A 202 -6.17 10.28 -4.77
C SER A 202 -6.52 9.42 -6.00
N GLY A 203 -6.85 10.06 -7.13
CA GLY A 203 -7.16 9.41 -8.40
C GLY A 203 -6.02 8.56 -8.97
N GLY A 204 -4.76 8.83 -8.58
CA GLY A 204 -3.62 8.03 -9.02
C GLY A 204 -3.62 6.62 -8.41
N ALA A 205 -3.92 6.52 -7.12
CA ALA A 205 -4.16 5.25 -6.47
C ALA A 205 -5.42 4.55 -7.02
N LEU A 206 -6.51 5.31 -7.17
CA LEU A 206 -7.80 4.79 -7.65
C LEU A 206 -7.72 4.22 -9.07
N ALA A 207 -6.81 4.72 -9.91
CA ALA A 207 -6.59 4.26 -11.27
C ALA A 207 -6.24 2.76 -11.37
N ILE A 208 -5.76 2.13 -10.31
CA ILE A 208 -5.62 0.67 -10.21
C ILE A 208 -6.36 0.08 -9.01
N GLY A 209 -7.35 0.81 -8.48
CA GLY A 209 -8.03 0.52 -7.23
C GLY A 209 -9.49 0.05 -7.34
N VAL A 210 -10.11 0.14 -8.52
CA VAL A 210 -11.47 -0.38 -8.74
C VAL A 210 -11.46 -1.90 -8.72
N CYS A 211 -12.14 -2.52 -7.74
CA CYS A 211 -11.97 -3.94 -7.45
C CYS A 211 -13.22 -4.62 -6.88
N ASP A 212 -13.16 -5.95 -6.78
CA ASP A 212 -14.15 -6.79 -6.10
C ASP A 212 -13.90 -6.85 -4.59
N ARG A 213 -12.63 -6.85 -4.18
CA ARG A 213 -12.18 -6.72 -2.78
C ARG A 213 -11.03 -5.74 -2.61
N LEU A 214 -11.15 -4.86 -1.62
CA LEU A 214 -10.15 -3.89 -1.19
C LEU A 214 -9.62 -4.26 0.20
N LEU A 215 -8.34 -4.60 0.24
CA LEU A 215 -7.59 -4.84 1.46
C LEU A 215 -6.70 -3.62 1.74
N MET A 216 -6.51 -3.31 3.02
CA MET A 216 -5.56 -2.27 3.44
C MET A 216 -4.65 -2.82 4.52
N LEU A 217 -3.35 -2.51 4.44
CA LEU A 217 -2.46 -2.74 5.58
C LEU A 217 -2.86 -1.81 6.73
N GLN A 218 -2.69 -2.30 7.96
CA GLN A 218 -3.08 -1.59 9.18
C GLN A 218 -2.57 -0.14 9.24
N TYR A 219 -1.33 0.11 8.81
CA TYR A 219 -0.71 1.43 8.80
C TYR A 219 -0.56 2.03 7.40
N SER A 220 -1.39 1.58 6.45
CA SER A 220 -1.57 2.26 5.16
C SER A 220 -2.64 3.35 5.26
N THR A 221 -2.62 4.28 4.31
CA THR A 221 -3.60 5.38 4.23
C THR A 221 -4.27 5.42 2.86
N TYR A 222 -5.50 5.92 2.78
CA TYR A 222 -6.19 6.16 1.51
C TYR A 222 -6.94 7.50 1.61
N SER A 223 -6.70 8.43 0.69
CA SER A 223 -7.33 9.75 0.74
C SER A 223 -7.54 10.37 -0.63
N VAL A 224 -8.55 11.25 -0.73
CA VAL A 224 -8.85 12.01 -1.96
C VAL A 224 -7.80 13.10 -2.24
N ILE A 225 -7.11 13.59 -1.21
CA ILE A 225 -6.06 14.61 -1.26
C ILE A 225 -5.03 14.31 -0.15
N SER A 226 -3.78 14.74 -0.32
CA SER A 226 -2.80 14.64 0.79
C SER A 226 -3.25 15.49 1.99
N PRO A 227 -2.92 15.07 3.23
CA PRO A 227 -3.19 15.88 4.42
C PRO A 227 -2.62 17.30 4.32
N GLU A 228 -1.40 17.45 3.79
CA GLU A 228 -0.76 18.74 3.56
C GLU A 228 -1.54 19.60 2.56
N GLY A 229 -2.00 18.99 1.47
CA GLY A 229 -2.82 19.67 0.45
C GLY A 229 -4.14 20.15 1.04
N CYS A 230 -4.83 19.29 1.78
CA CYS A 230 -6.08 19.62 2.48
C CYS A 230 -5.88 20.78 3.47
N ALA A 231 -4.84 20.69 4.30
CA ALA A 231 -4.51 21.72 5.29
C ALA A 231 -4.23 23.09 4.65
N SER A 232 -3.48 23.10 3.54
CA SER A 232 -3.18 24.33 2.79
C SER A 232 -4.43 24.99 2.19
N ILE A 233 -5.48 24.23 1.89
CA ILE A 233 -6.71 24.74 1.28
C ILE A 233 -7.70 25.19 2.36
N LEU A 234 -8.05 24.29 3.29
CA LEU A 234 -9.12 24.53 4.25
C LEU A 234 -8.66 25.37 5.45
N TRP A 235 -7.40 25.22 5.86
CA TRP A 235 -6.83 25.95 6.99
C TRP A 235 -5.81 27.01 6.58
N ARG A 236 -5.47 27.12 5.29
CA ARG A 236 -4.46 28.06 4.76
C ARG A 236 -3.08 27.90 5.41
N SER A 237 -2.78 26.70 5.93
CA SER A 237 -1.50 26.37 6.55
C SER A 237 -1.20 24.89 6.39
N ALA A 238 -0.01 24.56 5.87
CA ALA A 238 0.45 23.18 5.75
C ALA A 238 0.77 22.53 7.11
N ASP A 239 1.04 23.34 8.15
CA ASP A 239 1.37 22.85 9.50
C ASP A 239 0.19 22.13 10.16
N LYS A 240 -1.03 22.36 9.64
CA LYS A 240 -2.26 21.72 10.10
C LYS A 240 -2.54 20.36 9.42
N ALA A 241 -1.53 19.74 8.81
CA ALA A 241 -1.64 18.43 8.17
C ALA A 241 -2.15 17.34 9.13
N SER A 242 -1.78 17.39 10.43
CA SER A 242 -2.29 16.43 11.42
C SER A 242 -3.81 16.59 11.65
N GLU A 243 -4.30 17.83 11.79
CA GLU A 243 -5.74 18.12 11.92
C GLU A 243 -6.51 17.66 10.66
N ALA A 244 -5.94 17.90 9.48
CA ALA A 244 -6.53 17.50 8.21
C ALA A 244 -6.58 15.96 8.04
N ALA A 245 -5.52 15.25 8.43
CA ALA A 245 -5.47 13.78 8.37
C ALA A 245 -6.57 13.14 9.23
N GLU A 246 -6.81 13.69 10.42
CA GLU A 246 -7.86 13.25 11.33
C GLU A 246 -9.25 13.55 10.77
N ALA A 247 -9.48 14.80 10.34
CA ALA A 247 -10.77 15.23 9.78
C ALA A 247 -11.19 14.42 8.53
N MET A 248 -10.23 14.00 7.70
CA MET A 248 -10.51 13.21 6.49
C MET A 248 -10.72 11.72 6.75
N GLY A 249 -10.36 11.18 7.93
CA GLY A 249 -10.52 9.76 8.23
C GLY A 249 -9.70 8.81 7.35
N ILE A 250 -8.45 9.14 7.07
CA ILE A 250 -7.60 8.48 6.05
C ILE A 250 -7.11 7.06 6.40
N THR A 251 -7.35 6.58 7.61
CA THR A 251 -6.76 5.33 8.15
C THR A 251 -7.56 4.10 7.72
N ALA A 252 -6.90 2.94 7.65
CA ALA A 252 -7.55 1.67 7.33
C ALA A 252 -8.77 1.38 8.23
N GLU A 253 -8.66 1.65 9.54
CA GLU A 253 -9.75 1.48 10.50
C GLU A 253 -10.95 2.40 10.23
N SER A 254 -10.69 3.69 9.97
CA SER A 254 -11.76 4.64 9.66
C SER A 254 -12.50 4.27 8.38
N LEU A 255 -11.76 3.91 7.33
CA LEU A 255 -12.33 3.53 6.04
C LEU A 255 -13.05 2.18 6.08
N ASN A 256 -12.63 1.25 6.95
CA ASN A 256 -13.33 0.01 7.18
C ASN A 256 -14.67 0.24 7.93
N ARG A 257 -14.71 1.12 8.94
CA ARG A 257 -15.96 1.50 9.60
C ARG A 257 -16.97 2.13 8.65
N LEU A 258 -16.49 2.87 7.64
CA LEU A 258 -17.31 3.45 6.57
C LEU A 258 -17.72 2.43 5.48
N GLY A 259 -17.27 1.17 5.58
CA GLY A 259 -17.56 0.15 4.58
C GLY A 259 -16.88 0.37 3.21
N LEU A 260 -15.83 1.21 3.16
CA LEU A 260 -15.04 1.46 1.96
C LEU A 260 -13.97 0.37 1.77
N VAL A 261 -13.41 -0.10 2.89
CA VAL A 261 -12.39 -1.15 2.97
C VAL A 261 -13.02 -2.42 3.52
N ASP A 262 -12.69 -3.54 2.91
CA ASP A 262 -13.34 -4.81 3.24
C ASP A 262 -12.60 -5.59 4.33
N GLN A 263 -11.28 -5.49 4.33
CA GLN A 263 -10.43 -6.19 5.29
C GLN A 263 -9.17 -5.39 5.58
N ILE A 264 -8.83 -5.30 6.87
CA ILE A 264 -7.57 -4.74 7.34
C ILE A 264 -6.60 -5.90 7.57
N VAL A 265 -5.42 -5.82 6.99
CA VAL A 265 -4.35 -6.81 7.21
C VAL A 265 -3.43 -6.30 8.30
N PRO A 266 -3.29 -7.01 9.43
CA PRO A 266 -2.46 -6.57 10.54
C PRO A 266 -0.99 -6.54 10.14
N GLU A 267 -0.29 -5.49 10.55
CA GLU A 267 1.16 -5.36 10.37
C GLU A 267 1.90 -6.01 11.56
N PRO A 268 3.17 -6.44 11.41
CA PRO A 268 4.01 -6.83 12.53
C PRO A 268 4.07 -5.74 13.60
N LEU A 269 4.41 -6.11 14.83
CA LEU A 269 4.65 -5.13 15.90
C LEU A 269 5.69 -4.10 15.44
N GLY A 270 5.33 -2.82 15.48
CA GLY A 270 6.19 -1.73 14.99
C GLY A 270 6.05 -1.40 13.50
N GLY A 271 5.21 -2.12 12.75
CA GLY A 271 4.91 -1.88 11.34
C GLY A 271 5.64 -2.82 10.36
N ALA A 272 5.20 -2.82 9.10
CA ALA A 272 5.63 -3.73 8.03
C ALA A 272 7.14 -3.72 7.78
N HIS A 273 7.78 -2.57 7.95
CA HIS A 273 9.22 -2.39 7.73
C HIS A 273 10.09 -3.13 8.76
N ARG A 274 9.54 -3.48 9.93
CA ARG A 274 10.26 -4.21 10.99
C ARG A 274 10.47 -5.68 10.65
N ASN A 275 9.52 -6.29 9.94
CA ASN A 275 9.62 -7.69 9.53
C ASN A 275 8.79 -7.98 8.27
N ILE A 276 9.44 -7.85 7.11
CA ILE A 276 8.81 -8.01 5.79
C ILE A 276 8.31 -9.44 5.59
N ASP A 277 8.99 -10.45 6.14
CA ASP A 277 8.60 -11.85 5.96
C ASP A 277 7.35 -12.19 6.78
N VAL A 278 7.22 -11.65 7.99
CA VAL A 278 5.97 -11.74 8.78
C VAL A 278 4.85 -10.97 8.07
N MET A 279 5.12 -9.78 7.55
CA MET A 279 4.14 -9.01 6.80
C MET A 279 3.66 -9.75 5.56
N ALA A 280 4.57 -10.34 4.78
CA ALA A 280 4.23 -11.11 3.59
C ALA A 280 3.40 -12.36 3.94
N ARG A 281 3.70 -13.06 5.03
CA ARG A 281 2.83 -14.16 5.51
C ARG A 281 1.43 -13.69 5.85
N SER A 282 1.31 -12.62 6.63
CA SER A 282 0.01 -12.01 6.97
C SER A 282 -0.75 -11.61 5.69
N LEU A 283 -0.08 -11.01 4.71
CA LEU A 283 -0.67 -10.70 3.41
C LEU A 283 -1.16 -11.95 2.67
N ARG A 284 -0.34 -13.01 2.61
CA ARG A 284 -0.73 -14.27 1.94
C ARG A 284 -1.97 -14.87 2.59
N ASP A 285 -2.02 -14.91 3.92
CA ASP A 285 -3.11 -15.50 4.69
C ASP A 285 -4.45 -14.76 4.48
N HIS A 286 -4.41 -13.47 4.10
CA HIS A 286 -5.61 -12.67 3.82
C HIS A 286 -5.93 -12.63 2.32
N LEU A 287 -4.91 -12.58 1.46
CA LEU A 287 -5.07 -12.47 0.01
C LEU A 287 -5.53 -13.79 -0.63
N LEU A 288 -4.93 -14.92 -0.23
CA LEU A 288 -5.19 -16.21 -0.87
C LEU A 288 -6.66 -16.65 -0.74
N PRO A 289 -7.31 -16.60 0.44
CA PRO A 289 -8.72 -16.96 0.56
C PRO A 289 -9.63 -16.07 -0.28
N VAL A 290 -9.36 -14.76 -0.32
CA VAL A 290 -10.13 -13.80 -1.11
C VAL A 290 -10.03 -14.08 -2.60
N VAL A 291 -8.82 -14.37 -3.10
CA VAL A 291 -8.63 -14.72 -4.52
C VAL A 291 -9.33 -16.05 -4.84
N GLN A 292 -9.29 -17.04 -3.95
CA GLN A 292 -9.97 -18.32 -4.13
C GLN A 292 -11.49 -18.13 -4.18
N GLU A 293 -12.08 -17.46 -3.19
CA GLU A 293 -13.51 -17.17 -3.11
C GLU A 293 -14.02 -16.44 -4.36
N LEU A 294 -13.38 -15.33 -4.74
CA LEU A 294 -13.83 -14.54 -5.89
C LEU A 294 -13.68 -15.30 -7.22
N SER A 295 -12.74 -16.23 -7.30
CA SER A 295 -12.55 -17.04 -8.51
C SER A 295 -13.63 -18.12 -8.69
N GLU A 296 -14.39 -18.44 -7.66
CA GLU A 296 -15.53 -19.36 -7.74
C GLU A 296 -16.82 -18.66 -8.23
N ILE A 297 -16.84 -17.33 -8.22
CA ILE A 297 -17.98 -16.53 -8.64
C ILE A 297 -18.03 -16.44 -10.17
N PRO A 298 -19.16 -16.80 -10.81
CA PRO A 298 -19.33 -16.62 -12.25
C PRO A 298 -19.16 -15.16 -12.68
N SER A 299 -18.53 -14.91 -13.83
CA SER A 299 -18.16 -13.56 -14.27
C SER A 299 -19.33 -12.58 -14.36
N GLU A 300 -20.53 -13.04 -14.69
CA GLU A 300 -21.74 -12.21 -14.72
C GLU A 300 -22.13 -11.72 -13.32
N ARG A 301 -22.12 -12.62 -12.34
CA ARG A 301 -22.37 -12.28 -10.93
C ARG A 301 -21.27 -11.40 -10.35
N LEU A 302 -20.02 -11.65 -10.72
CA LEU A 302 -18.88 -10.82 -10.31
C LEU A 302 -19.07 -9.36 -10.76
N LEU A 303 -19.47 -9.14 -12.01
CA LEU A 303 -19.75 -7.81 -12.54
C LEU A 303 -20.95 -7.14 -11.85
N GLU A 304 -22.04 -7.88 -11.61
CA GLU A 304 -23.20 -7.37 -10.85
C GLU A 304 -22.79 -6.92 -9.44
N GLN A 305 -22.04 -7.75 -8.72
CA GLN A 305 -21.56 -7.44 -7.37
C GLN A 305 -20.62 -6.23 -7.37
N ARG A 306 -19.68 -6.15 -8.31
CA ARG A 306 -18.79 -5.00 -8.46
C ARG A 306 -19.56 -3.73 -8.76
N TYR A 307 -20.53 -3.78 -9.67
CA TYR A 307 -21.36 -2.62 -10.00
C TYR A 307 -22.16 -2.16 -8.78
N ALA A 308 -22.84 -3.08 -8.09
CA ALA A 308 -23.60 -2.78 -6.87
C ALA A 308 -22.72 -2.17 -5.78
N ARG A 309 -21.51 -2.70 -5.58
CA ARG A 309 -20.49 -2.13 -4.69
C ARG A 309 -20.18 -0.68 -5.06
N LEU A 310 -19.87 -0.42 -6.32
CA LEU A 310 -19.48 0.91 -6.80
C LEU A 310 -20.61 1.93 -6.66
N THR A 311 -21.87 1.53 -6.91
CA THR A 311 -23.03 2.43 -6.80
C THR A 311 -23.50 2.66 -5.37
N ARG A 312 -23.09 1.81 -4.42
CA ARG A 312 -23.42 1.99 -2.99
C ARG A 312 -22.55 3.03 -2.30
N TYR A 313 -21.41 3.41 -2.88
CA TYR A 313 -20.53 4.40 -2.26
C TYR A 313 -21.16 5.79 -2.23
N GLY A 314 -21.21 6.37 -1.03
CA GLY A 314 -21.80 7.67 -0.75
C GLY A 314 -22.98 7.56 0.21
N GLU A 315 -23.23 8.64 0.94
CA GLU A 315 -24.39 8.82 1.81
C GLU A 315 -24.96 10.19 1.51
N PHE A 316 -26.26 10.27 1.26
CA PHE A 316 -26.95 11.50 0.88
C PHE A 316 -28.38 11.46 1.43
N GLU A 317 -28.92 12.63 1.76
CA GLU A 317 -30.34 12.80 2.10
C GLU A 317 -31.12 13.04 0.80
N GLU A 318 -32.19 12.27 0.58
CA GLU A 318 -33.13 12.55 -0.51
C GLU A 318 -34.00 13.75 -0.11
N ASN A 319 -34.01 14.80 -0.95
CA ASN A 319 -34.83 16.01 -0.76
C ASN A 319 -36.33 15.74 -0.97
#